data_AF-A0A6B3FZ69-F1
#
_entry.id   AF-A0A6B3FZ69-F1
#
_cell.length_a   1.000
_cell.length_b   1.000
_cell.length_c   1.000
_cell.angle_alpha   90.00
_cell.angle_beta   90.00
_cell.angle_gamma   90.00
#
_symmetry.space_group_name_H-M   'P 1'
#
loop_
_entity.id
_entity.type
_entity.pdbx_description
1 polymer ?
#
loop_
_entity_poly.entity_id
_entity_poly.type
_entity_poly.pdbx_seq_one_letter_code
_entity_poly.pdbx_strand_id
1 'polypeptide(L)'
;MTRPDKQQPRTIGTFTVRPLDPAVDAELVHGWVTHPKAAFWLMGDASLADVEREYRSIAAHPHHDAFIGLHDGEPAFLIERYDPTEVELKGLYEAEPGDVGMHFLVAPT
;
A
#
# COMPACT_ATOMS: atom_id res chain seq x y z
N MET A 1 35.02 -26.42 -1.79
CA MET A 1 34.07 -25.36 -2.17
C MET A 1 33.38 -24.90 -0.89
N THR A 2 33.90 -23.85 -0.26
CA THR A 2 33.43 -23.35 1.05
C THR A 2 32.14 -22.57 0.84
N ARG A 3 31.09 -22.86 1.62
CA ARG A 3 29.85 -22.06 1.63
C ARG A 3 30.20 -20.58 1.87
N PRO A 4 29.59 -19.63 1.16
CA PRO A 4 29.80 -18.22 1.47
C PRO A 4 29.38 -17.95 2.92
N ASP A 5 30.21 -17.18 3.63
CA ASP A 5 29.91 -16.71 4.98
C ASP A 5 28.53 -16.07 5.01
N LYS A 6 27.70 -16.47 5.98
CA LYS A 6 26.39 -15.83 6.19
C LYS A 6 26.66 -14.38 6.57
N GLN A 7 26.31 -13.46 5.67
CA GLN A 7 26.41 -12.02 5.91
C GLN A 7 25.73 -11.69 7.24
N GLN A 8 26.43 -10.98 8.12
CA GLN A 8 25.84 -10.54 9.39
C GLN A 8 24.53 -9.78 9.11
N PRO A 9 23.48 -10.01 9.90
CA PRO A 9 22.20 -9.33 9.71
C PRO A 9 22.42 -7.82 9.81
N ARG A 10 22.04 -7.09 8.76
CA ARG A 10 22.04 -5.63 8.78
C ARG A 10 20.79 -5.15 9.49
N THR A 11 20.92 -4.12 10.30
CA THR A 11 19.77 -3.40 10.86
C THR A 11 19.07 -2.66 9.72
N ILE A 12 17.76 -2.86 9.59
CA ILE A 12 16.96 -2.27 8.50
C ILE A 12 16.21 -0.99 8.92
N GLY A 13 16.43 -0.48 10.14
CA GLY A 13 15.70 0.65 10.70
C GLY A 13 14.36 0.26 11.32
N THR A 14 13.54 1.26 11.64
CA THR A 14 12.21 1.11 12.26
C THR A 14 11.12 1.32 11.21
N PHE A 15 10.10 0.45 11.23
CA PHE A 15 8.91 0.60 10.41
C PHE A 15 7.69 0.86 11.28
N THR A 16 6.91 1.86 10.91
CA THR A 16 5.60 2.15 11.52
C THR A 16 4.55 2.31 10.43
N VAL A 17 3.29 2.14 10.81
CA VAL A 17 2.14 2.25 9.90
C VAL A 17 1.08 3.08 10.59
N ARG A 18 0.46 4.00 9.84
CA ARG A 18 -0.69 4.78 10.28
C ARG A 18 -1.79 4.76 9.22
N PRO A 19 -3.08 4.92 9.59
CA PRO A 19 -4.13 5.13 8.60
C PRO A 19 -3.77 6.28 7.66
N LEU A 20 -4.10 6.10 6.39
CA LEU A 20 -4.01 7.15 5.38
C LEU A 20 -5.14 8.16 5.63
N ASP A 21 -4.80 9.45 5.66
CA ASP A 21 -5.78 10.53 5.71
C ASP A 21 -5.90 11.14 4.30
N PRO A 22 -7.03 10.94 3.58
CA PRO A 22 -7.15 11.42 2.21
C PRO A 22 -7.03 12.93 2.08
N ALA A 23 -7.37 13.71 3.12
CA ALA A 23 -7.26 15.16 3.06
C ALA A 23 -5.81 15.65 3.23
N VAL A 24 -4.95 14.86 3.86
CA VAL A 24 -3.56 15.23 4.18
C VAL A 24 -2.56 14.55 3.24
N ASP A 25 -2.81 13.29 2.89
CA ASP A 25 -1.85 12.44 2.20
C ASP A 25 -2.06 12.38 0.67
N ALA A 26 -3.15 12.94 0.13
CA ALA A 26 -3.50 12.79 -1.28
C ALA A 26 -2.40 13.27 -2.24
N GLU A 27 -1.71 14.39 -1.94
CA GLU A 27 -0.64 14.90 -2.80
C GLU A 27 0.59 13.97 -2.79
N LEU A 28 0.96 13.45 -1.61
CA LEU A 28 2.04 12.48 -1.47
C LEU A 28 1.73 11.20 -2.27
N VAL A 29 0.52 10.66 -2.07
CA VAL A 29 0.10 9.40 -2.67
C VAL A 29 -0.09 9.56 -4.17
N HIS A 30 -0.62 10.70 -4.65
CA HIS A 30 -0.71 11.02 -6.08
C HIS A 30 0.66 10.90 -6.74
N GLY A 31 1.69 11.53 -6.17
CA GLY A 31 3.06 11.41 -6.67
C GLY A 31 3.59 9.97 -6.72
N TRP A 32 3.11 9.08 -5.85
CA TRP A 32 3.51 7.67 -5.84
C TRP A 32 2.77 6.84 -6.88
N VAL A 33 1.44 6.92 -6.91
CA VAL A 33 0.59 6.05 -7.75
C VAL A 33 0.61 6.46 -9.23
N THR A 34 0.98 7.70 -9.56
CA THR A 34 1.15 8.14 -10.95
C THR A 34 2.59 8.00 -11.46
N HIS A 35 3.55 7.64 -10.60
CA HIS A 35 4.93 7.46 -11.03
C HIS A 35 5.06 6.27 -12.00
N PRO A 36 5.91 6.30 -13.05
CA PRO A 36 6.03 5.19 -14.01
C PRO A 36 6.37 3.82 -13.39
N LYS A 37 7.08 3.80 -12.26
CA LYS A 37 7.35 2.59 -11.46
C LYS A 37 6.06 1.91 -10.97
N ALA A 38 5.00 2.67 -10.74
CA ALA A 38 3.70 2.23 -10.25
C ALA A 38 2.73 1.88 -11.40
N ALA A 39 3.21 1.58 -12.61
CA ALA A 39 2.34 1.28 -13.75
C ALA A 39 1.29 0.16 -13.47
N PHE A 40 1.63 -0.81 -12.61
CA PHE A 40 0.72 -1.88 -12.21
C PHE A 40 -0.31 -1.47 -11.15
N TRP A 41 -0.20 -0.26 -10.59
CA TRP A 41 -1.24 0.37 -9.77
C TRP A 41 -2.37 0.95 -10.63
N LEU A 42 -2.18 1.03 -11.95
CA LEU A 42 -3.19 1.45 -12.94
C LEU A 42 -3.75 2.87 -12.74
N MET A 43 -3.03 3.72 -11.99
CA MET A 43 -3.40 5.11 -11.72
C MET A 43 -2.53 6.13 -12.46
N GLY A 44 -1.75 5.72 -13.49
CA GLY A 44 -0.76 6.57 -14.16
C GLY A 44 -1.28 7.94 -14.65
N ASP A 45 -2.53 7.99 -15.09
CA ASP A 45 -3.18 9.21 -15.61
C ASP A 45 -4.13 9.88 -14.60
N ALA A 46 -4.17 9.40 -13.35
CA ALA A 46 -5.07 9.92 -12.33
C ALA A 46 -4.72 11.37 -11.99
N SER A 47 -5.74 12.23 -11.89
CA SER A 47 -5.56 13.55 -11.28
C SER A 47 -5.49 13.44 -9.75
N LEU A 48 -4.97 14.49 -9.10
CA LEU A 48 -4.98 14.57 -7.63
C LEU A 48 -6.40 14.39 -7.05
N ALA A 49 -7.42 14.96 -7.71
CA ALA A 49 -8.80 14.83 -7.27
C ALA A 49 -9.35 13.40 -7.44
N ASP A 50 -8.85 12.64 -8.42
CA ASP A 50 -9.20 11.23 -8.58
C ASP A 50 -8.61 10.39 -7.45
N VAL A 51 -7.34 10.65 -7.10
CA VAL A 51 -6.65 10.00 -5.98
C VAL A 51 -7.34 10.30 -4.65
N GLU A 52 -7.63 11.58 -4.37
CA GLU A 52 -8.32 11.96 -3.13
C GLU A 52 -9.70 11.27 -3.04
N ARG A 53 -10.45 11.23 -4.15
CA ARG A 53 -11.77 10.58 -4.20
C ARG A 53 -11.66 9.08 -3.94
N GLU A 54 -10.68 8.41 -4.54
CA GLU A 54 -10.47 6.97 -4.36
C GLU A 54 -10.15 6.63 -2.91
N TYR A 55 -9.15 7.29 -2.33
CA TYR A 55 -8.78 7.02 -0.95
C TYR A 55 -9.85 7.45 0.07
N ARG A 56 -10.69 8.44 -0.26
CA ARG A 56 -11.89 8.76 0.53
C ARG A 56 -12.94 7.66 0.46
N SER A 57 -13.10 7.02 -0.71
CA SER A 57 -13.98 5.85 -0.87
C SER A 57 -13.49 4.68 -0.03
N ILE A 58 -12.19 4.38 -0.09
CA ILE A 58 -11.56 3.32 0.73
C ILE A 58 -11.74 3.62 2.22
N ALA A 59 -11.43 4.83 2.68
CA ALA A 59 -11.58 5.22 4.08
C ALA A 59 -13.03 5.14 4.61
N ALA A 60 -14.02 5.18 3.73
CA ALA A 60 -15.44 5.02 4.07
C ALA A 60 -15.95 3.57 3.92
N HIS A 61 -15.13 2.65 3.41
CA HIS A 61 -15.53 1.28 3.10
C HIS A 61 -15.35 0.35 4.32
N PRO A 62 -16.36 -0.42 4.74
CA PRO A 62 -16.28 -1.23 5.97
C PRO A 62 -15.32 -2.43 5.89
N HIS A 63 -14.88 -2.79 4.69
CA HIS A 63 -14.03 -3.95 4.42
C HIS A 63 -12.72 -3.61 3.69
N HIS A 64 -12.34 -2.33 3.66
CA HIS A 64 -11.13 -1.88 2.96
C HIS A 64 -10.47 -0.75 3.77
N ASP A 65 -9.19 -0.89 4.03
CA ASP A 65 -8.36 0.07 4.74
C ASP A 65 -7.18 0.50 3.87
N ALA A 66 -6.75 1.77 3.97
CA ALA A 66 -5.49 2.23 3.40
C ALA A 66 -4.57 2.83 4.48
N PHE A 67 -3.27 2.63 4.34
CA PHE A 67 -2.27 3.05 5.31
C PHE A 67 -1.03 3.66 4.66
N ILE A 68 -0.45 4.65 5.35
CA ILE A 68 0.90 5.14 5.07
C ILE A 68 1.88 4.43 5.99
N GLY A 69 2.86 3.79 5.37
CA GLY A 69 4.01 3.19 6.00
C GLY A 69 5.19 4.15 6.07
N LEU A 70 5.87 4.16 7.20
CA LEU A 70 7.02 5.01 7.46
C LEU A 70 8.25 4.15 7.73
N HIS A 71 9.40 4.62 7.21
CA HIS A 71 10.72 4.08 7.51
C HIS A 71 11.52 5.15 8.23
N ASP A 72 11.98 4.84 9.45
CA ASP A 72 12.69 5.78 10.34
C ASP A 72 11.96 7.13 10.53
N GLY A 73 10.63 7.10 10.48
CA GLY A 73 9.76 8.28 10.67
C GLY A 73 9.37 9.02 9.40
N GLU A 74 9.86 8.60 8.22
CA GLU A 74 9.55 9.22 6.93
C GLU A 74 8.62 8.33 6.09
N PRO A 75 7.58 8.87 5.42
CA PRO A 75 6.71 8.11 4.53
C PRO A 75 7.49 7.38 3.43
N ALA A 76 7.27 6.07 3.30
CA ALA A 76 8.09 5.21 2.44
C ALA A 76 7.28 4.18 1.62
N PHE A 77 6.05 3.86 2.03
CA PHE A 77 5.20 2.92 1.30
C PHE A 77 3.72 3.14 1.59
N LEU A 78 2.87 2.67 0.69
CA LEU A 78 1.42 2.62 0.79
C LEU A 78 0.98 1.17 0.93
N ILE A 79 -0.01 0.92 1.78
CA ILE A 79 -0.69 -0.36 1.92
C ILE A 79 -2.18 -0.14 1.70
N GLU A 80 -2.79 -1.01 0.91
CA GLU A 80 -4.25 -1.21 0.87
C GLU A 80 -4.52 -2.62 1.38
N ARG A 81 -5.44 -2.77 2.34
CA ARG A 81 -5.82 -4.03 2.97
C ARG A 81 -7.32 -4.21 2.84
N TYR A 82 -7.78 -5.36 2.39
CA TYR A 82 -9.21 -5.63 2.26
C TYR A 82 -9.61 -7.04 2.68
N ASP A 83 -10.90 -7.19 2.98
CA ASP A 83 -11.53 -8.51 3.12
C ASP A 83 -11.76 -9.10 1.73
N PRO A 84 -11.07 -10.19 1.39
CA PRO A 84 -11.13 -10.74 0.03
C PRO A 84 -12.47 -11.44 -0.27
N THR A 85 -13.32 -11.68 0.74
CA THR A 85 -14.71 -12.15 0.54
C THR A 85 -15.66 -11.03 0.11
N GLU A 86 -15.27 -9.77 0.30
CA GLU A 86 -16.12 -8.60 0.04
C GLU A 86 -15.58 -7.71 -1.09
N VAL A 87 -14.26 -7.65 -1.26
CA VAL A 87 -13.58 -6.70 -2.16
C VAL A 87 -12.63 -7.43 -3.10
N GLU A 88 -12.66 -7.05 -4.39
CA GLU A 88 -11.88 -7.57 -5.54
C GLU A 88 -12.02 -9.07 -5.87
N LEU A 89 -11.90 -9.96 -4.88
CA LEU A 89 -11.81 -11.41 -5.04
C LEU A 89 -13.09 -12.16 -4.69
N LYS A 90 -14.18 -11.43 -4.38
CA LYS A 90 -15.47 -12.01 -4.02
C LYS A 90 -15.97 -13.00 -5.07
N GLY A 91 -16.10 -14.26 -4.66
CA GLY A 91 -16.59 -15.34 -5.52
C GLY A 91 -15.59 -15.81 -6.58
N LEU A 92 -14.34 -15.30 -6.57
CA LEU A 92 -13.27 -15.74 -7.46
C LEU A 92 -12.39 -16.83 -6.85
N TYR A 93 -12.41 -16.97 -5.53
CA TYR A 93 -11.77 -18.08 -4.81
C TYR A 93 -12.48 -18.39 -3.48
N GLU A 94 -12.16 -19.55 -2.90
CA GLU A 94 -12.66 -19.97 -1.60
C GLU A 94 -11.77 -19.37 -0.49
N ALA A 95 -12.15 -18.20 0.01
CA ALA A 95 -11.44 -17.54 1.11
C ALA A 95 -11.63 -18.29 2.44
N GLU A 96 -10.57 -18.36 3.23
CA GLU A 96 -10.59 -18.95 4.57
C GLU A 96 -10.65 -17.87 5.67
N PRO A 97 -11.18 -18.20 6.87
CA PRO A 97 -11.17 -17.28 8.00
C PRO A 97 -9.74 -16.81 8.33
N GLY A 98 -9.51 -15.50 8.27
CA GLY A 98 -8.20 -14.89 8.52
C GLY A 98 -7.45 -14.49 7.26
N ASP A 99 -7.96 -14.83 6.07
CA ASP A 99 -7.44 -14.31 4.81
C ASP A 99 -7.52 -12.79 4.75
N VAL A 100 -6.53 -12.18 4.11
CA VAL A 100 -6.42 -10.74 3.91
C VAL A 100 -5.90 -10.49 2.50
N GLY A 101 -6.69 -9.74 1.73
CA GLY A 101 -6.22 -9.15 0.48
C GLY A 101 -5.34 -7.94 0.76
N MET A 102 -4.27 -7.75 -0.01
CA MET A 102 -3.36 -6.64 0.18
C MET A 102 -2.74 -6.15 -1.13
N HIS A 103 -2.70 -4.84 -1.31
CA HIS A 103 -1.79 -4.18 -2.25
C HIS A 103 -0.68 -3.46 -1.49
N PHE A 104 0.52 -3.44 -2.06
CA PHE A 104 1.69 -2.82 -1.44
C PHE A 104 2.51 -2.06 -2.48
N LEU A 105 2.74 -0.76 -2.23
CA LEU A 105 3.51 0.11 -3.12
C LEU A 105 4.63 0.78 -2.33
N VAL A 106 5.88 0.55 -2.73
CA VAL A 106 7.03 1.31 -2.21
C VAL A 106 7.14 2.63 -2.97
N ALA A 107 7.33 3.72 -2.24
CA ALA A 107 7.53 5.04 -2.78
C ALA A 107 8.57 5.05 -3.94
N PRO A 108 8.42 5.92 -4.94
CA PRO A 108 9.46 6.18 -5.92
C PRO A 108 10.78 6.60 -5.26
N THR A 109 11.90 6.29 -5.91
CA THR A 109 13.27 6.68 -5.50
C THR A 109 13.84 7.74 -6.40
#